data_AF-A0A9P0HY17-F1
#
_entry.id   AF-A0A9P0HY17-F1
#
_cell.length_a   1.000
_cell.length_b   1.000
_cell.length_c   1.000
_cell.angle_alpha   90.00
_cell.angle_beta   90.00
_cell.angle_gamma   90.00
#
_symmetry.space_group_name_H-M   'P 1'
#
loop_
_entity.id
_entity.type
_entity.pdbx_description
1 polymer ?
#
loop_
_entity_poly.entity_id
_entity_poly.type
_entity_poly.pdbx_seq_one_letter_code
_entity_poly.pdbx_strand_id
1 'polypeptide(L)'
;MKQLVVSVVVCAVVQYVIAIRYHNETRPSPVNRQLSEFLHEHPKPIGVYTRLTGDPLDIRDTVTLNTNIFDNKNLFMETSHLVRERIPERIVHAKGYGAFGYFEVTHDVSQYTKADVFNGIGKKTPLVGRFSTAIENLGGNAQAAALNLESPDYFNIDLYNAIAEKNYPSWRLEMDILTKEDLEKVDYDPFDLTRLWKRDAQNYRLGGNHHNIQVNAPLYDKTYNRDGVPPVRDNMKYTPNYYPNSFHGPMPYVDEARPTEMLKILHSNAIDLQPLNEFYNEIVDTDAHRQRIADYLAESLVNVPTGLQKRAIYILTLIDIGLGRRVKNALQISKNIDRVARRNQIAECIANVDEASKRPRHKIQKTQSYYYGRN
;
A
#
# COMPACT_ATOMS: atom_id res chain seq x y z
N MET A 1 -33.17 -44.61 26.70
CA MET A 1 -32.96 -43.14 26.65
C MET A 1 -31.55 -42.71 27.04
N LYS A 2 -30.99 -43.08 28.20
CA LYS A 2 -29.65 -42.62 28.63
C LYS A 2 -28.50 -42.97 27.67
N GLN A 3 -28.47 -44.16 27.07
CA GLN A 3 -27.43 -44.55 26.09
C GLN A 3 -27.53 -43.79 24.75
N LEU A 4 -28.75 -43.44 24.33
CA LEU A 4 -28.98 -42.72 23.07
C LEU A 4 -28.50 -41.26 23.18
N VAL A 5 -28.72 -40.63 24.35
CA VAL A 5 -28.24 -39.27 24.64
C VAL A 5 -26.72 -39.20 24.68
N VAL A 6 -26.05 -40.19 25.30
CA VAL A 6 -24.58 -40.25 25.32
C VAL A 6 -24.01 -40.42 23.90
N SER A 7 -24.63 -41.26 23.07
CA SER A 7 -24.15 -41.48 21.70
C SER A 7 -24.32 -40.24 20.80
N VAL A 8 -25.40 -39.48 20.96
CA VAL A 8 -25.62 -38.23 20.21
C VAL A 8 -24.64 -37.13 20.65
N VAL A 9 -24.38 -37.01 21.95
CA VAL A 9 -23.41 -36.03 22.48
C VAL A 9 -22.00 -36.39 22.03
N VAL A 10 -21.61 -37.66 22.05
CA VAL A 10 -20.29 -38.10 21.55
C VAL A 10 -20.17 -37.88 20.05
N CYS A 11 -21.21 -38.17 19.25
CA CYS A 11 -21.19 -37.86 17.81
C CYS A 11 -21.06 -36.36 17.53
N ALA A 12 -21.78 -35.50 18.25
CA ALA A 12 -21.71 -34.05 18.07
C ALA A 12 -20.33 -33.50 18.47
N VAL A 13 -19.74 -33.99 19.56
CA VAL A 13 -18.38 -33.60 19.99
C VAL A 13 -17.33 -34.09 19.00
N VAL A 14 -17.46 -35.32 18.48
CA VAL A 14 -16.53 -35.86 17.48
C VAL A 14 -16.64 -35.11 16.15
N GLN A 15 -17.85 -34.78 15.69
CA GLN A 15 -18.05 -33.95 14.49
C GLN A 15 -17.50 -32.53 14.67
N TYR A 16 -17.67 -31.94 15.85
CA TYR A 16 -17.12 -30.62 16.17
C TYR A 16 -15.58 -30.61 16.21
N VAL A 17 -14.97 -31.61 16.85
CA VAL A 17 -13.50 -31.77 16.91
C VAL A 17 -12.91 -32.05 15.53
N ILE A 18 -13.57 -32.88 14.70
CA ILE A 18 -13.15 -33.14 13.33
C ILE A 18 -13.27 -31.88 12.47
N ALA A 19 -14.34 -31.09 12.60
CA ALA A 19 -14.50 -29.85 11.85
C ALA A 19 -13.42 -28.82 12.20
N ILE A 20 -13.04 -28.69 13.48
CA ILE A 20 -11.96 -27.80 13.92
C ILE A 20 -10.60 -28.29 13.40
N ARG A 21 -10.31 -29.59 13.48
CA ARG A 21 -9.07 -30.17 12.92
C ARG A 21 -9.01 -29.97 11.41
N TYR A 22 -10.09 -30.24 10.69
CA TYR A 22 -10.16 -30.10 9.24
C TYR A 22 -10.00 -28.64 8.79
N HIS A 23 -10.52 -27.67 9.55
CA HIS A 23 -10.30 -26.25 9.28
C HIS A 23 -8.86 -25.79 9.52
N ASN A 24 -8.20 -26.29 10.57
CA ASN A 24 -6.78 -25.98 10.81
C ASN A 24 -5.84 -26.68 9.83
N GLU A 25 -6.19 -27.88 9.35
CA GLU A 25 -5.38 -28.66 8.40
C GLU A 25 -5.54 -28.18 6.95
N THR A 26 -6.67 -27.56 6.58
CA THR A 26 -6.92 -27.05 5.22
C THR A 26 -6.50 -25.58 5.00
N ARG A 27 -6.24 -24.83 6.07
CA ARG A 27 -5.85 -23.40 6.01
C ARG A 27 -4.59 -23.15 6.85
N PRO A 28 -3.39 -23.39 6.30
CA PRO A 28 -2.17 -23.38 7.08
C PRO A 28 -1.75 -21.98 7.55
N SER A 29 -2.06 -20.93 6.78
CA SER A 29 -1.62 -19.57 7.10
C SER A 29 -2.59 -18.82 8.02
N PRO A 30 -2.08 -18.05 9.00
CA PRO A 30 -2.90 -17.21 9.88
C PRO A 30 -3.92 -16.32 9.15
N VAL A 31 -3.55 -15.69 8.01
CA VAL A 31 -4.48 -14.88 7.21
C VAL A 31 -5.76 -15.66 6.86
N ASN A 32 -5.63 -16.92 6.46
CA ASN A 32 -6.78 -17.74 6.03
C ASN A 32 -7.65 -18.19 7.21
N ARG A 33 -7.13 -18.13 8.44
CA ARG A 33 -7.82 -18.50 9.67
C ARG A 33 -8.46 -17.32 10.40
N GLN A 34 -8.30 -16.08 9.92
CA GLN A 34 -8.78 -14.87 10.60
C GLN A 34 -10.26 -14.95 11.04
N LEU A 35 -11.17 -15.38 10.16
CA LEU A 35 -12.59 -15.54 10.51
C LEU A 35 -12.86 -16.71 11.47
N SER A 36 -12.13 -17.82 11.33
CA SER A 36 -12.29 -18.99 12.21
C SER A 36 -11.74 -18.74 13.61
N GLU A 37 -10.61 -18.03 13.71
CA GLU A 37 -10.01 -17.60 14.98
C GLU A 37 -10.95 -16.60 15.67
N PHE A 38 -11.50 -15.63 14.93
CA PHE A 38 -12.51 -14.71 15.46
C PHE A 38 -13.75 -15.44 16.01
N LEU A 39 -14.29 -16.42 15.28
CA LEU A 39 -15.42 -17.24 15.73
C LEU A 39 -15.08 -18.06 16.99
N HIS A 40 -13.84 -18.57 17.08
CA HIS A 40 -13.38 -19.35 18.24
C HIS A 40 -13.23 -18.47 19.49
N GLU A 41 -12.70 -17.26 19.34
CA GLU A 41 -12.56 -16.27 20.41
C GLU A 41 -13.92 -15.72 20.89
N HIS A 42 -14.93 -15.74 20.01
CA HIS A 42 -16.27 -15.22 20.28
C HIS A 42 -17.35 -16.32 20.16
N PRO A 43 -17.40 -17.28 21.10
CA PRO A 43 -18.29 -18.44 21.02
C PRO A 43 -19.77 -18.09 21.25
N LYS A 44 -20.06 -16.89 21.76
CA LYS A 44 -21.42 -16.38 21.96
C LYS A 44 -21.70 -15.25 20.96
N PRO A 45 -22.96 -15.05 20.54
CA PRO A 45 -23.34 -13.90 19.73
C PRO A 45 -22.86 -12.59 20.37
N ILE A 46 -22.13 -11.78 19.61
CA ILE A 46 -21.46 -10.56 20.08
C ILE A 46 -22.47 -9.43 20.36
N GLY A 47 -23.63 -9.49 19.72
CA GLY A 47 -24.71 -8.52 19.90
C GLY A 47 -25.91 -8.82 19.00
N VAL A 48 -26.93 -7.98 19.14
CA VAL A 48 -28.07 -7.93 18.23
C VAL A 48 -27.65 -7.09 17.01
N TYR A 49 -27.95 -7.53 15.80
CA TYR A 49 -27.70 -6.72 14.60
C TYR A 49 -28.61 -5.49 14.63
N THR A 50 -28.03 -4.30 14.56
CA THR A 50 -28.75 -3.03 14.62
C THR A 50 -28.60 -2.26 13.32
N ARG A 51 -29.58 -1.40 13.01
CA ARG A 51 -29.48 -0.38 11.97
C ARG A 51 -28.45 0.69 12.37
N LEU A 52 -28.08 1.56 11.43
CA LEU A 52 -27.15 2.68 11.68
C LEU A 52 -27.62 3.65 12.78
N THR A 53 -28.91 3.70 13.06
CA THR A 53 -29.51 4.50 14.14
C THR A 53 -29.40 3.86 15.53
N GLY A 54 -28.98 2.58 15.60
CA GLY A 54 -28.93 1.78 16.82
C GLY A 54 -30.20 0.96 17.11
N ASP A 55 -31.24 1.08 16.27
CA ASP A 55 -32.46 0.27 16.43
C ASP A 55 -32.19 -1.20 16.08
N PRO A 56 -32.73 -2.18 16.83
CA PRO A 56 -32.58 -3.59 16.51
C PRO A 56 -33.22 -3.92 15.15
N LEU A 57 -32.55 -4.77 14.37
CA LEU A 57 -33.06 -5.23 13.09
C LEU A 57 -33.87 -6.53 13.27
N ASP A 58 -35.12 -6.52 12.81
CA ASP A 58 -35.90 -7.75 12.65
C ASP A 58 -35.51 -8.45 11.34
N ILE A 59 -35.47 -9.78 11.36
CA ILE A 59 -35.25 -10.62 10.17
C ILE A 59 -36.24 -10.26 9.05
N ARG A 60 -37.47 -9.85 9.39
CA ARG A 60 -38.47 -9.43 8.39
C ARG A 60 -38.00 -8.27 7.52
N ASP A 61 -37.18 -7.38 8.06
CA ASP A 61 -36.66 -6.21 7.34
C ASP A 61 -35.46 -6.54 6.44
N THR A 62 -34.90 -7.75 6.57
CA THR A 62 -33.83 -8.25 5.69
C THR A 62 -34.37 -8.82 4.37
N VAL A 63 -35.65 -9.19 4.33
CA VAL A 63 -36.28 -9.81 3.16
C VAL A 63 -36.92 -8.73 2.30
N THR A 64 -36.62 -8.76 1.00
CA THR A 64 -37.16 -7.80 0.02
C THR A 64 -38.29 -8.39 -0.83
N LEU A 65 -38.55 -9.70 -0.70
CA LEU A 65 -39.60 -10.41 -1.43
C LEU A 65 -40.99 -9.97 -0.96
N ASN A 66 -41.81 -9.47 -1.89
CA ASN A 66 -43.19 -8.99 -1.66
C ASN A 66 -43.32 -7.82 -0.67
N THR A 67 -42.24 -7.08 -0.41
CA THR A 67 -42.24 -5.88 0.44
C THR A 67 -42.03 -4.61 -0.40
N ASN A 68 -42.59 -3.48 0.03
CA ASN A 68 -42.25 -2.20 -0.58
C ASN A 68 -40.77 -1.85 -0.31
N ILE A 69 -39.95 -1.90 -1.36
CA ILE A 69 -38.51 -1.65 -1.31
C ILE A 69 -38.21 -0.21 -0.88
N PHE A 70 -39.05 0.75 -1.27
CA PHE A 70 -38.86 2.16 -0.93
C PHE A 70 -39.07 2.47 0.56
N ASP A 71 -39.91 1.68 1.24
CA ASP A 71 -40.16 1.83 2.68
C ASP A 71 -39.19 1.01 3.54
N ASN A 72 -38.38 0.15 2.92
CA ASN A 72 -37.36 -0.63 3.64
C ASN A 72 -36.17 0.26 4.03
N LYS A 73 -36.26 0.82 5.24
CA LYS A 73 -35.21 1.67 5.83
C LYS A 73 -33.86 0.99 5.91
N ASN A 74 -33.82 -0.31 6.21
CA ASN A 74 -32.58 -1.06 6.33
C ASN A 74 -31.87 -1.13 4.98
N LEU A 75 -32.59 -1.53 3.94
CA LEU A 75 -32.06 -1.60 2.58
C LEU A 75 -31.53 -0.25 2.10
N PHE A 76 -32.28 0.84 2.35
CA PHE A 76 -31.86 2.17 1.95
C PHE A 76 -30.57 2.61 2.67
N MET A 77 -30.48 2.37 3.97
CA MET A 77 -29.30 2.71 4.79
C MET A 77 -28.06 1.91 4.36
N GLU A 78 -28.19 0.58 4.27
CA GLU A 78 -27.10 -0.32 3.86
C GLU A 78 -26.62 0.01 2.44
N THR A 79 -27.54 0.20 1.49
CA THR A 79 -27.19 0.58 0.12
C THR A 79 -26.52 1.96 0.09
N SER A 80 -27.03 2.92 0.86
CA SER A 80 -26.44 4.26 0.94
C SER A 80 -25.03 4.26 1.54
N HIS A 81 -24.77 3.36 2.50
CA HIS A 81 -23.44 3.16 3.06
C HIS A 81 -22.51 2.49 2.04
N LEU A 82 -22.95 1.37 1.45
CA LEU A 82 -22.19 0.58 0.48
C LEU A 82 -21.70 1.44 -0.70
N VAL A 83 -22.56 2.28 -1.27
CA VAL A 83 -22.17 3.14 -2.40
C VAL A 83 -21.20 4.27 -2.01
N ARG A 84 -20.92 4.45 -0.71
CA ARG A 84 -20.03 5.49 -0.14
C ARG A 84 -18.81 4.90 0.58
N GLU A 85 -18.57 3.59 0.52
CA GLU A 85 -17.41 2.96 1.17
C GLU A 85 -16.07 3.38 0.55
N ARG A 86 -16.07 3.68 -0.75
CA ARG A 86 -14.86 4.07 -1.47
C ARG A 86 -14.54 5.54 -1.23
N ILE A 87 -13.34 5.78 -0.70
CA ILE A 87 -12.70 7.09 -0.67
C ILE A 87 -11.63 7.16 -1.77
N PRO A 88 -11.21 8.37 -2.21
CA PRO A 88 -10.09 8.49 -3.12
C PRO A 88 -8.86 7.76 -2.56
N GLU A 89 -8.17 7.00 -3.39
CA GLU A 89 -6.90 6.39 -2.99
C GLU A 89 -5.78 7.44 -2.97
N ARG A 90 -4.58 7.03 -2.54
CA ARG A 90 -3.42 7.92 -2.63
C ARG A 90 -2.95 7.99 -4.08
N ILE A 91 -2.63 9.18 -4.59
CA ILE A 91 -2.14 9.38 -5.96
C ILE A 91 -0.85 8.58 -6.24
N VAL A 92 -0.01 8.45 -5.21
CA VAL A 92 1.17 7.59 -5.18
C VAL A 92 1.14 6.80 -3.88
N HIS A 93 1.79 5.64 -3.81
CA HIS A 93 1.74 4.81 -2.61
C HIS A 93 0.32 4.31 -2.25
N ALA A 94 -0.54 4.11 -3.26
CA ALA A 94 -1.91 3.66 -3.11
C ALA A 94 -1.98 2.30 -2.41
N LYS A 95 -1.32 1.30 -3.00
CA LYS A 95 -1.22 -0.05 -2.45
C LYS A 95 -0.24 -0.08 -1.30
N GLY A 96 -0.71 -0.49 -0.13
CA GLY A 96 0.12 -0.58 1.05
C GLY A 96 -0.53 -1.34 2.18
N TYR A 97 0.29 -1.70 3.16
CA TYR A 97 -0.05 -2.50 4.32
C TYR A 97 0.70 -1.92 5.52
N GLY A 98 0.26 -2.22 6.73
CA GLY A 98 0.84 -1.60 7.91
C GLY A 98 0.65 -2.40 9.18
N ALA A 99 1.44 -2.05 10.17
CA ALA A 99 1.48 -2.69 11.48
C ALA A 99 1.74 -1.66 12.57
N PHE A 100 1.26 -1.97 13.77
CA PHE A 100 1.59 -1.21 14.97
C PHE A 100 2.79 -1.85 15.68
N GLY A 101 3.57 -1.03 16.38
CA GLY A 101 4.73 -1.47 17.14
C GLY A 101 5.18 -0.39 18.12
N TYR A 102 6.46 -0.42 18.47
CA TYR A 102 7.09 0.59 19.29
C TYR A 102 8.50 0.90 18.82
N PHE A 103 8.93 2.12 19.07
CA PHE A 103 10.30 2.58 18.95
C PHE A 103 10.94 2.56 20.33
N GLU A 104 12.15 2.01 20.44
CA GLU A 104 12.89 1.94 21.70
C GLU A 104 14.23 2.66 21.56
N VAL A 105 14.49 3.60 22.48
CA VAL A 105 15.76 4.33 22.52
C VAL A 105 16.84 3.44 23.12
N THR A 106 17.88 3.14 22.35
CA THR A 106 19.00 2.30 22.81
C THR A 106 20.27 3.09 23.09
N HIS A 107 20.43 4.26 22.46
CA HIS A 107 21.62 5.11 22.56
C HIS A 107 21.21 6.54 22.90
N ASP A 108 22.03 7.23 23.70
CA ASP A 108 21.81 8.63 24.05
C ASP A 108 22.24 9.55 22.90
N VAL A 109 21.28 10.32 22.39
CA VAL A 109 21.47 11.32 21.33
C VAL A 109 21.06 12.72 21.80
N SER A 110 20.90 12.93 23.11
CA SER A 110 20.46 14.19 23.71
C SER A 110 21.37 15.38 23.37
N GLN A 111 22.64 15.12 23.07
CA GLN A 111 23.59 16.11 22.58
C GLN A 111 23.19 16.73 21.23
N TYR A 112 22.45 16.00 20.38
CA TYR A 112 22.05 16.42 19.04
C TYR A 112 20.59 16.90 18.99
N THR A 113 19.72 16.32 19.82
CA THR A 113 18.28 16.60 19.75
C THR A 113 17.61 16.66 21.11
N LYS A 114 16.77 17.67 21.30
CA LYS A 114 15.87 17.79 22.46
C LYS A 114 14.52 17.10 22.26
N ALA A 115 14.30 16.45 21.11
CA ALA A 115 13.01 15.82 20.82
C ALA A 115 12.73 14.69 21.83
N ASP A 116 11.58 14.78 22.49
CA ASP A 116 11.20 13.87 23.59
C ASP A 116 11.22 12.39 23.19
N VAL A 117 10.90 12.07 21.93
CA VAL A 117 10.90 10.69 21.41
C VAL A 117 12.27 10.00 21.49
N PHE A 118 13.37 10.77 21.42
CA PHE A 118 14.75 10.24 21.43
C PHE A 118 15.43 10.34 22.80
N ASN A 119 14.80 10.99 23.78
CA ASN A 119 15.41 11.25 25.08
C ASN A 119 14.94 10.25 26.14
N GLY A 120 15.92 9.59 26.76
CA GLY A 120 15.72 8.54 27.77
C GLY A 120 15.96 7.14 27.21
N ILE A 121 17.14 6.57 27.48
CA ILE A 121 17.46 5.19 27.11
C ILE A 121 16.43 4.22 27.71
N GLY A 122 15.94 3.30 26.91
CA GLY A 122 14.87 2.35 27.24
C GLY A 122 13.45 2.90 27.07
N LYS A 123 13.29 4.18 26.72
CA LYS A 123 11.97 4.76 26.46
C LYS A 123 11.32 4.10 25.25
N LYS A 124 10.08 3.62 25.43
CA LYS A 124 9.26 3.03 24.38
C LYS A 124 8.17 4.00 23.94
N THR A 125 8.15 4.30 22.64
CA THR A 125 7.15 5.17 22.03
C THR A 125 6.33 4.36 21.02
N PRO A 126 4.98 4.33 21.13
CA PRO A 126 4.15 3.64 20.14
C PRO A 126 4.38 4.18 18.72
N LEU A 127 4.43 3.28 17.73
CA LEU A 127 4.60 3.65 16.33
C LEU A 127 3.61 2.89 15.44
N VAL A 128 3.33 3.49 14.27
CA VAL A 128 2.64 2.83 13.17
C VAL A 128 3.53 2.87 11.93
N GLY A 129 3.81 1.70 11.37
CA GLY A 129 4.54 1.54 10.12
C GLY A 129 3.58 1.28 8.98
N ARG A 130 3.70 2.03 7.87
CA ARG A 130 2.98 1.74 6.62
C ARG A 130 3.97 1.57 5.47
N PHE A 131 3.95 0.40 4.87
CA PHE A 131 4.75 0.04 3.69
C PHE A 131 3.87 0.11 2.44
N SER A 132 4.44 0.51 1.31
CA SER A 132 3.67 0.69 0.08
C SER A 132 4.57 0.74 -1.16
N THR A 133 4.01 0.40 -2.31
CA THR A 133 4.65 0.56 -3.62
C THR A 133 4.30 1.92 -4.21
N ALA A 134 5.24 2.60 -4.86
CA ALA A 134 5.01 3.96 -5.34
C ALA A 134 4.04 4.02 -6.54
N ILE A 135 4.23 3.14 -7.52
CA ILE A 135 3.42 2.96 -8.74
C ILE A 135 2.95 1.50 -8.79
N GLU A 136 1.85 1.21 -9.48
CA GLU A 136 1.42 -0.16 -9.76
C GLU A 136 2.56 -0.98 -10.36
N ASN A 137 2.80 -2.17 -9.80
CA ASN A 137 3.95 -3.03 -10.13
C ASN A 137 3.87 -3.53 -11.58
N LEU A 138 4.40 -2.76 -12.53
CA LEU A 138 4.56 -3.16 -13.93
C LEU A 138 5.97 -3.69 -14.25
N GLY A 139 6.83 -3.91 -13.26
CA GLY A 139 8.20 -4.36 -13.51
C GLY A 139 8.86 -5.11 -12.35
N GLY A 140 9.72 -6.07 -12.70
CA GLY A 140 10.50 -6.93 -11.81
C GLY A 140 11.09 -8.10 -12.61
N ASN A 141 11.96 -8.94 -12.00
CA ASN A 141 12.38 -10.19 -12.64
C ASN A 141 11.19 -11.12 -12.88
N ALA A 142 11.41 -12.16 -13.68
CA ALA A 142 10.45 -13.25 -13.87
C ALA A 142 9.90 -13.81 -12.54
N GLN A 143 10.69 -13.81 -11.47
CA GLN A 143 10.23 -14.23 -10.14
C GLN A 143 9.24 -13.23 -9.53
N ALA A 144 9.54 -11.93 -9.53
CA ALA A 144 8.60 -10.90 -9.07
C ALA A 144 7.32 -10.87 -9.92
N ALA A 145 7.43 -11.10 -11.23
CA ALA A 145 6.27 -11.24 -12.11
C ALA A 145 5.43 -12.47 -11.76
N ALA A 146 6.06 -13.63 -11.52
CA ALA A 146 5.38 -14.85 -11.09
C ALA A 146 4.69 -14.68 -9.73
N LEU A 147 5.37 -14.06 -8.76
CA LEU A 147 4.79 -13.75 -7.44
C LEU A 147 3.61 -12.79 -7.55
N ASN A 148 3.71 -11.75 -8.38
CA ASN A 148 2.59 -10.83 -8.61
C ASN A 148 1.40 -11.52 -9.27
N LEU A 149 1.62 -12.52 -10.14
CA LEU A 149 0.56 -13.31 -10.77
C LEU A 149 -0.09 -14.29 -9.79
N GLU A 150 0.71 -14.95 -8.95
CA GLU A 150 0.22 -15.93 -7.98
C GLU A 150 -0.47 -15.27 -6.79
N SER A 151 0.10 -14.17 -6.28
CA SER A 151 -0.39 -13.48 -5.09
C SER A 151 -0.09 -11.99 -5.17
N PRO A 152 -1.00 -11.19 -5.76
CA PRO A 152 -0.84 -9.73 -5.85
C PRO A 152 -0.61 -9.06 -4.48
N ASP A 153 -1.11 -9.65 -3.39
CA ASP A 153 -1.02 -9.15 -2.02
C ASP A 153 0.05 -9.86 -1.18
N TYR A 154 1.03 -10.48 -1.84
CA TYR A 154 2.11 -11.25 -1.20
C TYR A 154 2.69 -10.57 0.05
N PHE A 155 3.13 -9.31 -0.06
CA PHE A 155 3.77 -8.61 1.07
C PHE A 155 2.83 -8.32 2.25
N ASN A 156 1.53 -8.15 1.98
CA ASN A 156 0.54 -7.97 3.04
C ASN A 156 0.33 -9.29 3.80
N ILE A 157 0.22 -10.40 3.06
CA ILE A 157 0.08 -11.74 3.61
C ILE A 157 1.31 -12.11 4.42
N ASP A 158 2.51 -11.83 3.90
CA ASP A 158 3.80 -12.05 4.56
C ASP A 158 3.88 -11.31 5.91
N LEU A 159 3.63 -9.99 5.92
CA LEU A 159 3.67 -9.21 7.14
C LEU A 159 2.64 -9.67 8.18
N TYR A 160 1.41 -9.98 7.74
CA TYR A 160 0.37 -10.47 8.65
C TYR A 160 0.78 -11.81 9.28
N ASN A 161 1.23 -12.77 8.47
CA ASN A 161 1.63 -14.08 8.96
C ASN A 161 2.82 -13.98 9.91
N ALA A 162 3.84 -13.18 9.56
CA ALA A 162 5.01 -12.97 10.41
C ALA A 162 4.62 -12.44 11.81
N ILE A 163 3.73 -11.44 11.86
CA ILE A 163 3.25 -10.88 13.14
C ILE A 163 2.39 -11.89 13.91
N ALA A 164 1.49 -12.61 13.23
CA ALA A 164 0.63 -13.62 13.85
C ALA A 164 1.44 -14.79 14.44
N GLU A 165 2.54 -15.16 13.79
CA GLU A 165 3.48 -16.20 14.23
C GLU A 165 4.52 -15.69 15.25
N LYS A 166 4.41 -14.42 15.68
CA LYS A 166 5.32 -13.75 16.61
C LYS A 166 6.75 -13.58 16.09
N ASN A 167 6.95 -13.68 14.78
CA ASN A 167 8.19 -13.33 14.11
C ASN A 167 8.19 -11.83 13.78
N TYR A 168 8.42 -11.00 14.80
CA TYR A 168 8.30 -9.55 14.65
C TYR A 168 9.50 -8.96 13.88
N PRO A 169 9.26 -8.29 12.74
CA PRO A 169 10.34 -7.60 12.05
C PRO A 169 10.80 -6.39 12.87
N SER A 170 12.11 -6.15 12.90
CA SER A 170 12.73 -5.03 13.60
C SER A 170 13.76 -4.34 12.73
N TRP A 171 13.90 -3.03 12.92
CA TRP A 171 14.87 -2.21 12.21
C TRP A 171 15.69 -1.41 13.22
N ARG A 172 16.99 -1.28 12.96
CA ARG A 172 17.86 -0.37 13.70
C ARG A 172 17.75 1.01 13.06
N LEU A 173 17.29 2.00 13.84
CA LEU A 173 17.30 3.39 13.41
C LEU A 173 18.71 3.94 13.58
N GLU A 174 19.28 4.42 12.49
CA GLU A 174 20.58 5.10 12.45
C GLU A 174 20.39 6.52 11.89
N MET A 175 21.31 7.40 12.24
CA MET A 175 21.25 8.80 11.84
C MET A 175 22.66 9.29 11.53
N ASP A 176 22.82 9.85 10.33
CA ASP A 176 24.03 10.56 9.94
C ASP A 176 23.92 12.02 10.38
N ILE A 177 24.98 12.53 11.00
CA ILE A 177 25.02 13.87 11.57
C ILE A 177 26.07 14.67 10.81
N LEU A 178 25.63 15.73 10.15
CA LEU A 178 26.48 16.68 9.45
C LEU A 178 26.51 18.01 10.21
N THR A 179 27.70 18.49 10.57
CA THR A 179 27.88 19.78 11.24
C THR A 179 27.80 20.94 10.23
N LYS A 180 27.62 22.17 10.71
CA LYS A 180 27.61 23.36 9.84
C LYS A 180 28.98 23.58 9.20
N GLU A 181 30.07 23.27 9.90
CA GLU A 181 31.43 23.37 9.36
C GLU A 181 31.70 22.32 8.28
N ASP A 182 31.16 21.10 8.42
CA ASP A 182 31.33 20.05 7.42
C ASP A 182 30.42 20.25 6.21
N LEU A 183 29.29 20.93 6.39
CA LEU A 183 28.41 21.34 5.29
C LEU A 183 29.12 22.24 4.26
N GLU A 184 30.10 23.04 4.68
CA GLU A 184 30.89 23.88 3.75
C GLU A 184 31.96 23.09 2.98
N LYS A 185 32.29 21.87 3.44
CA LYS A 185 33.36 21.03 2.88
C LYS A 185 32.85 19.96 1.93
N VAL A 186 31.56 19.62 1.97
CA VAL A 186 30.98 18.66 1.04
C VAL A 186 30.95 19.25 -0.37
N ASP A 187 31.31 18.42 -1.34
CA ASP A 187 31.35 18.76 -2.77
C ASP A 187 30.02 18.47 -3.50
N TYR A 188 29.01 18.00 -2.77
CA TYR A 188 27.65 17.75 -3.23
C TYR A 188 26.62 18.56 -2.43
N ASP A 189 25.40 18.74 -2.96
CA ASP A 189 24.29 19.40 -2.27
C ASP A 189 23.58 18.40 -1.32
N PRO A 190 23.75 18.49 0.02
CA PRO A 190 23.14 17.53 0.94
C PRO A 190 21.63 17.76 1.14
N PHE A 191 21.07 18.82 0.54
CA PHE A 191 19.64 19.12 0.60
C PHE A 191 18.90 18.83 -0.70
N ASP A 192 19.59 18.27 -1.71
CA ASP A 192 18.95 17.78 -2.93
C ASP A 192 18.15 16.50 -2.61
N LEU A 193 16.84 16.67 -2.46
CA LEU A 193 15.87 15.59 -2.27
C LEU A 193 14.97 15.38 -3.50
N THR A 194 15.33 15.97 -4.65
CA THR A 194 14.52 16.29 -5.87
C THR A 194 13.17 15.57 -6.12
N ARG A 195 12.24 15.69 -5.17
CA ARG A 195 10.87 16.25 -5.29
C ARG A 195 10.15 16.25 -3.93
N LEU A 196 9.63 17.41 -3.52
CA LEU A 196 8.80 17.59 -2.33
C LEU A 196 7.31 17.38 -2.65
N TRP A 197 6.60 16.65 -1.79
CA TRP A 197 5.14 16.49 -1.89
C TRP A 197 4.38 17.54 -1.09
N LYS A 198 3.30 18.05 -1.69
CA LYS A 198 2.46 19.10 -1.11
C LYS A 198 1.52 18.53 -0.05
N ARG A 199 1.37 19.27 1.05
CA ARG A 199 0.47 18.98 2.20
C ARG A 199 -1.02 18.79 1.83
N ASP A 200 -1.43 19.20 0.63
CA ASP A 200 -2.84 19.30 0.22
C ASP A 200 -3.53 17.94 -0.04
N ALA A 201 -2.76 16.89 -0.37
CA ALA A 201 -3.31 15.60 -0.77
C ALA A 201 -4.13 14.90 0.34
N GLN A 202 -3.80 15.13 1.61
CA GLN A 202 -4.50 14.52 2.74
C GLN A 202 -5.86 15.18 3.01
N ASN A 203 -5.92 16.51 2.86
CA ASN A 203 -7.17 17.27 3.02
C ASN A 203 -8.20 16.88 1.96
N TYR A 204 -7.76 16.72 0.71
CA TYR A 204 -8.64 16.26 -0.36
C TYR A 204 -9.17 14.84 -0.12
N ARG A 205 -8.29 13.93 0.33
CA ARG A 205 -8.61 12.50 0.45
C ARG A 205 -9.44 12.14 1.67
N LEU A 206 -9.12 12.73 2.82
CA LEU A 206 -9.69 12.37 4.13
C LEU A 206 -10.51 13.52 4.77
N GLY A 207 -10.50 14.70 4.16
CA GLY A 207 -11.14 15.91 4.70
C GLY A 207 -10.19 16.76 5.55
N GLY A 208 -10.64 17.99 5.86
CA GLY A 208 -9.87 18.95 6.67
C GLY A 208 -9.57 18.47 8.10
N ASN A 209 -10.43 17.60 8.65
CA ASN A 209 -10.30 17.05 9.99
C ASN A 209 -9.70 15.64 10.03
N HIS A 210 -8.90 15.26 9.04
CA HIS A 210 -8.25 13.95 9.00
C HIS A 210 -7.36 13.64 10.22
N HIS A 211 -6.85 14.66 10.90
CA HIS A 211 -6.08 14.54 12.14
C HIS A 211 -6.93 14.04 13.32
N ASN A 212 -8.26 14.13 13.25
CA ASN A 212 -9.18 13.63 14.28
C ASN A 212 -9.56 12.16 14.10
N ILE A 213 -9.18 11.53 12.98
CA ILE A 213 -9.35 10.09 12.78
C ILE A 213 -8.47 9.35 13.81
N GLN A 214 -9.01 8.34 14.48
CA GLN A 214 -8.39 7.70 15.65
C GLN A 214 -6.91 7.31 15.46
N VAL A 215 -6.55 6.76 14.29
CA VAL A 215 -5.16 6.35 13.99
C VAL A 215 -4.21 7.52 13.74
N ASN A 216 -4.73 8.68 13.31
CA ASN A 216 -3.93 9.88 13.05
C ASN A 216 -3.89 10.84 14.25
N ALA A 217 -4.78 10.63 15.22
CA ALA A 217 -4.95 11.53 16.34
C ALA A 217 -3.72 11.51 17.24
N PRO A 218 -3.09 12.67 17.52
CA PRO A 218 -2.04 12.74 18.52
C PRO A 218 -2.60 12.38 19.90
N LEU A 219 -1.74 11.86 20.78
CA LEU A 219 -2.12 11.53 22.15
C LEU A 219 -2.60 12.76 22.93
N TYR A 220 -2.00 13.92 22.64
CA TYR A 220 -2.35 15.21 23.23
C TYR A 220 -2.30 16.29 22.16
N ASP A 221 -3.38 17.06 22.04
CA ASP A 221 -3.44 18.25 21.18
C ASP A 221 -4.31 19.33 21.83
N LYS A 222 -3.86 20.58 21.68
CA LYS A 222 -4.58 21.78 22.10
C LYS A 222 -4.43 22.83 21.01
N THR A 223 -5.50 23.07 20.28
CA THR A 223 -5.54 23.99 19.15
C THR A 223 -6.62 25.07 19.30
N TYR A 224 -6.57 26.11 18.48
CA TYR A 224 -7.68 27.06 18.30
C TYR A 224 -8.53 26.74 17.06
N ASN A 225 -8.11 25.77 16.25
CA ASN A 225 -8.92 25.30 15.13
C ASN A 225 -10.19 24.65 15.66
N ARG A 226 -11.33 24.99 15.04
CA ARG A 226 -12.65 24.49 15.39
C ARG A 226 -13.40 24.08 14.13
N ASP A 227 -14.43 23.28 14.35
CA ASP A 227 -15.47 22.98 13.36
C ASP A 227 -14.91 22.24 12.13
N GLY A 228 -15.56 22.41 10.97
CA GLY A 228 -15.26 21.69 9.74
C GLY A 228 -16.08 20.43 9.57
N VAL A 229 -15.80 19.69 8.51
CA VAL A 229 -16.49 18.42 8.20
C VAL A 229 -16.05 17.36 9.21
N PRO A 230 -16.95 16.51 9.74
CA PRO A 230 -16.59 15.41 10.64
C PRO A 230 -15.40 14.57 10.12
N PRO A 231 -14.55 14.02 11.00
CA PRO A 231 -14.74 13.92 12.45
C PRO A 231 -14.26 15.16 13.22
N VAL A 232 -15.11 15.71 14.11
CA VAL A 232 -14.79 16.89 14.95
C VAL A 232 -14.50 16.54 16.42
N ARG A 233 -14.74 15.28 16.82
CA ARG A 233 -14.68 14.82 18.22
C ARG A 233 -15.49 15.75 19.13
N ASP A 234 -14.94 16.14 20.28
CA ASP A 234 -15.55 17.08 21.21
C ASP A 234 -15.40 18.56 20.78
N ASN A 235 -14.68 18.84 19.67
CA ASN A 235 -14.41 20.19 19.15
C ASN A 235 -13.89 21.18 20.22
N MET A 236 -13.13 20.65 21.19
CA MET A 236 -12.61 21.38 22.36
C MET A 236 -13.69 22.08 23.22
N LYS A 237 -14.95 21.61 23.13
CA LYS A 237 -16.10 22.03 23.96
C LYS A 237 -16.23 23.55 24.04
N TYR A 238 -16.24 24.10 25.25
CA TYR A 238 -16.45 25.52 25.54
C TYR A 238 -15.14 26.31 25.71
N THR A 239 -14.00 25.76 25.27
CA THR A 239 -12.73 26.47 25.39
C THR A 239 -12.67 27.66 24.43
N PRO A 240 -12.00 28.77 24.80
CA PRO A 240 -11.84 29.92 23.91
C PRO A 240 -11.29 29.53 22.55
N ASN A 241 -11.86 30.09 21.48
CA ASN A 241 -11.51 29.81 20.09
C ASN A 241 -10.62 30.90 19.45
N TYR A 242 -10.06 31.81 20.24
CA TYR A 242 -9.19 32.90 19.78
C TYR A 242 -7.94 33.03 20.65
N TYR A 243 -6.85 33.54 20.07
CA TYR A 243 -5.58 33.80 20.75
C TYR A 243 -5.04 35.19 20.38
N PRO A 244 -4.51 35.97 21.34
CA PRO A 244 -4.44 35.70 22.78
C PRO A 244 -5.81 35.84 23.47
N ASN A 245 -6.00 35.17 24.62
CA ASN A 245 -7.21 35.30 25.44
C ASN A 245 -6.86 35.26 26.95
N SER A 246 -7.77 35.80 27.77
CA SER A 246 -7.62 35.85 29.24
C SER A 246 -8.33 34.69 29.97
N PHE A 247 -8.73 33.64 29.24
CA PHE A 247 -9.62 32.57 29.72
C PHE A 247 -8.89 31.22 29.79
N HIS A 248 -7.57 31.24 30.00
CA HIS A 248 -6.71 30.05 30.10
C HIS A 248 -6.81 29.11 28.86
N GLY A 249 -6.99 29.67 27.67
CA GLY A 249 -6.93 28.90 26.43
C GLY A 249 -5.51 28.35 26.14
N PRO A 250 -5.37 27.49 25.12
CA PRO A 250 -4.07 26.96 24.68
C PRO A 250 -3.01 28.07 24.51
N MET A 251 -1.85 27.95 25.16
CA MET A 251 -0.75 28.90 24.94
C MET A 251 0.24 28.32 23.93
N PRO A 252 0.66 29.09 22.91
CA PRO A 252 1.71 28.64 22.01
C PRO A 252 3.01 28.49 22.79
N TYR A 253 3.66 27.34 22.62
CA TYR A 253 5.01 27.15 23.11
C TYR A 253 5.98 27.92 22.21
N VAL A 254 6.70 28.87 22.79
CA VAL A 254 7.75 29.63 22.10
C VAL A 254 9.09 29.05 22.51
N ASP A 255 9.80 28.49 21.53
CA ASP A 255 11.14 27.97 21.72
C ASP A 255 12.17 29.06 21.41
N GLU A 256 12.73 29.68 22.46
CA GLU A 256 13.73 30.74 22.31
C GLU A 256 15.01 30.26 21.64
N ALA A 257 15.34 28.97 21.78
CA ALA A 257 16.51 28.35 21.17
C ALA A 257 16.27 27.89 19.72
N ARG A 258 15.11 28.22 19.13
CA ARG A 258 14.81 27.87 17.75
C ARG A 258 15.77 28.62 16.80
N PRO A 259 16.43 27.93 15.84
CA PRO A 259 17.25 28.61 14.84
C PRO A 259 16.44 29.64 14.05
N THR A 260 16.92 30.89 14.04
CA THR A 260 16.32 32.01 13.29
C THR A 260 16.94 32.20 11.92
N GLU A 261 18.15 31.68 11.71
CA GLU A 261 18.83 31.73 10.41
C GLU A 261 18.14 30.78 9.42
N MET A 262 17.78 31.33 8.27
CA MET A 262 17.29 30.55 7.13
C MET A 262 18.45 30.23 6.21
N LEU A 263 18.75 28.94 6.01
CA LEU A 263 19.69 28.51 4.99
C LEU A 263 19.08 28.75 3.60
N LYS A 264 19.79 29.51 2.76
CA LYS A 264 19.44 29.67 1.34
C LYS A 264 20.30 28.71 0.53
N ILE A 265 19.68 27.66 0.02
CA ILE A 265 20.36 26.65 -0.80
C ILE A 265 20.36 27.15 -2.25
N LEU A 266 21.54 27.29 -2.85
CA LEU A 266 21.71 27.63 -4.26
C LEU A 266 21.92 26.34 -5.04
N HIS A 267 20.85 25.84 -5.65
CA HIS A 267 20.91 24.61 -6.43
C HIS A 267 21.27 24.91 -7.89
N SER A 268 22.21 24.15 -8.45
CA SER A 268 22.57 24.24 -9.87
C SER A 268 21.68 23.30 -10.69
N ASN A 269 21.32 23.67 -11.92
CA ASN A 269 20.57 22.77 -12.81
C ASN A 269 21.45 21.66 -13.44
N ALA A 270 22.74 21.59 -13.09
CA ALA A 270 23.63 20.56 -13.60
C ALA A 270 23.29 19.23 -12.91
N ILE A 271 23.10 18.18 -13.70
CA ILE A 271 22.89 16.83 -13.17
C ILE A 271 24.23 16.29 -12.73
N ASP A 272 24.37 16.02 -11.44
CA ASP A 272 25.51 15.28 -10.93
C ASP A 272 25.32 13.77 -11.22
N LEU A 273 26.25 13.22 -11.99
CA LEU A 273 26.26 11.80 -12.36
C LEU A 273 27.32 11.01 -11.57
N GLN A 274 28.15 11.69 -10.78
CA GLN A 274 29.23 11.07 -10.01
C GLN A 274 28.70 10.03 -9.00
N PRO A 275 27.65 10.30 -8.20
CA PRO A 275 27.09 9.29 -7.30
C PRO A 275 26.59 8.03 -8.01
N LEU A 276 26.07 8.17 -9.23
CA LEU A 276 25.63 7.03 -10.04
C LEU A 276 26.81 6.22 -10.58
N ASN A 277 27.92 6.89 -10.91
CA ASN A 277 29.16 6.22 -11.33
C ASN A 277 29.76 5.45 -10.15
N GLU A 278 29.90 6.10 -8.99
CA GLU A 278 30.40 5.51 -7.74
C GLU A 278 29.54 4.31 -7.33
N PHE A 279 28.21 4.44 -7.36
CA PHE A 279 27.32 3.31 -7.11
C PHE A 279 27.61 2.13 -8.04
N TYR A 280 27.71 2.37 -9.35
CA TYR A 280 27.93 1.30 -10.33
C TYR A 280 29.31 0.64 -10.22
N ASN A 281 30.34 1.42 -9.92
CA ASN A 281 31.72 0.96 -9.95
C ASN A 281 32.22 0.44 -8.59
N GLU A 282 31.80 1.07 -7.49
CA GLU A 282 32.32 0.82 -6.14
C GLU A 282 31.36 0.00 -5.27
N ILE A 283 30.04 0.16 -5.45
CA ILE A 283 29.02 -0.52 -4.62
C ILE A 283 28.52 -1.80 -5.31
N VAL A 284 28.38 -1.80 -6.63
CA VAL A 284 27.95 -3.01 -7.35
C VAL A 284 29.13 -3.98 -7.49
N ASP A 285 29.21 -4.91 -6.55
CA ASP A 285 30.35 -5.83 -6.37
C ASP A 285 30.57 -6.84 -7.50
N THR A 286 29.51 -7.37 -8.11
CA THR A 286 29.64 -8.51 -9.06
C THR A 286 29.28 -8.13 -10.48
N ASP A 287 30.03 -8.68 -11.46
CA ASP A 287 29.71 -8.51 -12.88
C ASP A 287 28.29 -9.01 -13.21
N ALA A 288 27.85 -10.06 -12.50
CA ALA A 288 26.49 -10.58 -12.60
C ALA A 288 25.44 -9.56 -12.13
N HIS A 289 25.69 -8.79 -11.06
CA HIS A 289 24.81 -7.68 -10.65
C HIS A 289 24.78 -6.58 -11.71
N ARG A 290 25.95 -6.19 -12.23
CA ARG A 290 26.07 -5.19 -13.29
C ARG A 290 25.31 -5.59 -14.55
N GLN A 291 25.39 -6.88 -14.92
CA GLN A 291 24.65 -7.42 -16.06
C GLN A 291 23.15 -7.42 -15.81
N ARG A 292 22.68 -7.83 -14.61
CA ARG A 292 21.26 -7.76 -14.24
C ARG A 292 20.71 -6.35 -14.39
N ILE A 293 21.41 -5.33 -13.90
CA ILE A 293 21.02 -3.92 -14.06
C ILE A 293 20.85 -3.58 -15.55
N ALA A 294 21.83 -3.98 -16.38
CA ALA A 294 21.78 -3.72 -17.80
C ALA A 294 20.60 -4.41 -18.50
N ASP A 295 20.29 -5.65 -18.12
CA ASP A 295 19.19 -6.43 -18.68
C ASP A 295 17.83 -5.81 -18.32
N TYR A 296 17.63 -5.39 -17.06
CA TYR A 296 16.41 -4.70 -16.63
C TYR A 296 16.21 -3.36 -17.35
N LEU A 297 17.26 -2.55 -17.44
CA LEU A 297 17.20 -1.28 -18.17
C LEU A 297 16.87 -1.53 -19.64
N ALA A 298 17.49 -2.52 -20.27
CA ALA A 298 17.21 -2.90 -21.65
C ALA A 298 15.75 -3.32 -21.84
N GLU A 299 15.21 -4.17 -20.97
CA GLU A 299 13.82 -4.63 -21.01
C GLU A 299 12.83 -3.46 -20.93
N SER A 300 13.04 -2.54 -19.98
CA SER A 300 12.21 -1.33 -19.86
C SER A 300 12.27 -0.43 -21.11
N LEU A 301 13.38 -0.46 -21.84
CA LEU A 301 13.61 0.34 -23.02
C LEU A 301 13.11 -0.31 -24.31
N VAL A 302 12.77 -1.61 -24.35
CA VAL A 302 12.38 -2.32 -25.59
C VAL A 302 11.22 -1.63 -26.31
N ASN A 303 10.18 -1.25 -25.56
CA ASN A 303 8.96 -0.64 -26.09
C ASN A 303 9.04 0.88 -26.27
N VAL A 304 10.19 1.49 -25.96
CA VAL A 304 10.41 2.93 -26.05
C VAL A 304 10.81 3.33 -27.48
N PRO A 305 10.37 4.50 -28.00
CA PRO A 305 10.83 5.01 -29.29
C PRO A 305 12.35 5.09 -29.43
N THR A 306 12.87 4.76 -30.61
CA THR A 306 14.32 4.63 -30.85
C THR A 306 15.11 5.90 -30.57
N GLY A 307 14.53 7.08 -30.81
CA GLY A 307 15.14 8.37 -30.47
C GLY A 307 15.36 8.55 -28.97
N LEU A 308 14.40 8.11 -28.14
CA LEU A 308 14.49 8.19 -26.68
C LEU A 308 15.44 7.12 -26.13
N GLN A 309 15.44 5.91 -26.70
CA GLN A 309 16.43 4.88 -26.34
C GLN A 309 17.87 5.37 -26.52
N LYS A 310 18.18 6.06 -27.64
CA LYS A 310 19.51 6.63 -27.87
C LYS A 310 19.90 7.65 -26.79
N ARG A 311 18.96 8.51 -26.39
CA ARG A 311 19.19 9.51 -25.32
C ARG A 311 19.39 8.84 -23.96
N ALA A 312 18.61 7.81 -23.63
CA ALA A 312 18.78 7.04 -22.41
C ALA A 312 20.16 6.36 -22.36
N ILE A 313 20.57 5.68 -23.45
CA ILE A 313 21.89 5.06 -23.55
C ILE A 313 23.00 6.11 -23.44
N TYR A 314 22.80 7.31 -24.03
CA TYR A 314 23.77 8.39 -23.92
C TYR A 314 23.98 8.82 -22.47
N ILE A 315 22.91 9.05 -21.70
CA ILE A 315 23.00 9.38 -20.27
C ILE A 315 23.71 8.26 -19.50
N LEU A 316 23.35 7.00 -19.76
CA LEU A 316 23.99 5.84 -19.13
C LEU A 316 25.48 5.71 -19.46
N THR A 317 25.88 6.13 -20.67
CA THR A 317 27.29 6.16 -21.11
C THR A 317 28.07 7.30 -20.43
N LEU A 318 27.40 8.41 -20.11
CA LEU A 318 28.00 9.49 -19.33
C LEU A 318 28.23 9.08 -17.88
N ILE A 319 27.36 8.22 -17.33
CA ILE A 319 27.57 7.60 -16.02
C ILE A 319 28.77 6.65 -16.09
N ASP A 320 28.71 5.62 -16.94
CA ASP A 320 29.84 4.72 -17.19
C ASP A 320 29.80 4.16 -18.61
N ILE A 321 30.96 4.10 -19.27
CA ILE A 321 31.08 3.64 -20.65
C ILE A 321 30.72 2.15 -20.76
N GLY A 322 31.09 1.34 -19.76
CA GLY A 322 30.76 -0.08 -19.67
C GLY A 322 29.26 -0.31 -19.52
N LEU A 323 28.60 0.44 -18.62
CA LEU A 323 27.15 0.39 -18.42
C LEU A 323 26.39 0.71 -19.72
N GLY A 324 26.74 1.82 -20.38
CA GLY A 324 26.12 2.21 -21.65
C GLY A 324 26.27 1.13 -22.74
N ARG A 325 27.45 0.49 -22.83
CA ARG A 325 27.70 -0.62 -23.76
C ARG A 325 26.86 -1.85 -23.44
N ARG A 326 26.79 -2.26 -22.17
CA ARG A 326 26.02 -3.43 -21.74
C ARG A 326 24.54 -3.26 -22.02
N VAL A 327 23.97 -2.10 -21.66
CA VAL A 327 22.56 -1.79 -21.90
C VAL A 327 22.25 -1.77 -23.40
N LYS A 328 23.14 -1.20 -24.22
CA LYS A 328 23.00 -1.21 -25.67
C LYS A 328 22.98 -2.63 -26.24
N ASN A 329 23.89 -3.49 -25.80
CA ASN A 329 23.97 -4.88 -26.26
C ASN A 329 22.75 -5.69 -25.81
N ALA A 330 22.37 -5.57 -24.53
CA ALA A 330 21.18 -6.21 -23.98
C ALA A 330 19.91 -5.76 -24.72
N LEU A 331 19.76 -4.47 -25.03
CA LEU A 331 18.62 -3.96 -25.79
C LEU A 331 18.54 -4.54 -27.20
N GLN A 332 19.68 -4.74 -27.88
CA GLN A 332 19.71 -5.38 -29.20
C GLN A 332 19.27 -6.85 -29.10
N ILE A 333 19.73 -7.57 -28.08
CA ILE A 333 19.34 -8.96 -27.82
C ILE A 333 17.83 -9.03 -27.55
N SER A 334 17.31 -8.22 -26.62
CA SER A 334 15.89 -8.22 -26.25
C SER A 334 14.98 -7.89 -27.44
N LYS A 335 15.37 -6.96 -28.31
CA LYS A 335 14.64 -6.67 -29.55
C LYS A 335 14.63 -7.83 -30.53
N ASN A 336 15.73 -8.56 -30.64
CA ASN A 336 15.79 -9.74 -31.49
C ASN A 336 14.91 -10.86 -30.95
N ILE A 337 14.91 -11.07 -29.63
CA ILE A 337 14.03 -12.04 -28.96
C ILE A 337 12.56 -11.68 -29.20
N ASP A 338 12.16 -10.43 -28.96
CA ASP A 338 10.79 -9.97 -29.18
C ASP A 338 10.38 -10.11 -30.67
N ARG A 339 11.28 -9.79 -31.61
CA ARG A 339 11.03 -10.00 -33.04
C ARG A 339 10.82 -11.47 -33.40
N VAL A 340 11.60 -12.39 -32.81
CA VAL A 340 11.46 -13.84 -33.02
C VAL A 340 10.17 -14.35 -32.38
N ALA A 341 9.86 -13.92 -31.15
CA ALA A 341 8.63 -14.28 -30.44
C ALA A 341 7.38 -13.86 -31.24
N ARG A 342 7.33 -12.60 -31.72
CA ARG A 342 6.25 -12.12 -32.59
C ARG A 342 6.14 -12.92 -33.88
N ARG A 343 7.27 -13.28 -34.50
CA ARG A 343 7.28 -14.09 -35.73
C ARG A 343 6.70 -15.48 -35.49
N ASN A 344 7.03 -16.11 -34.36
CA ASN A 344 6.49 -17.42 -33.97
C ASN A 344 4.99 -17.33 -33.65
N GLN A 345 4.57 -16.29 -32.93
CA GLN A 345 3.15 -16.07 -32.61
C GLN A 345 2.31 -15.82 -33.86
N ILE A 346 2.83 -15.06 -34.83
CA ILE A 346 2.18 -14.88 -36.14
C ILE A 346 2.12 -16.22 -36.90
N ALA A 347 3.18 -17.03 -36.87
CA ALA A 347 3.19 -18.35 -37.51
C ALA A 347 2.15 -19.30 -36.87
N GLU A 348 2.02 -19.31 -35.55
CA GLU A 348 0.98 -20.06 -34.84
C GLU A 348 -0.43 -19.56 -35.18
N CYS A 349 -0.65 -18.24 -35.23
CA CYS A 349 -1.93 -17.67 -35.65
C CYS A 349 -2.29 -18.07 -37.09
N ILE A 350 -1.32 -18.04 -38.01
CA ILE A 350 -1.53 -18.49 -39.40
C ILE A 350 -1.85 -19.99 -39.45
N ALA A 351 -1.10 -20.82 -38.70
CA ALA A 351 -1.37 -22.26 -38.62
C ALA A 351 -2.78 -22.56 -38.07
N ASN A 352 -3.22 -21.83 -37.03
CA ASN A 352 -4.55 -21.95 -36.44
C ASN A 352 -5.66 -21.49 -37.42
N VAL A 353 -5.41 -20.48 -38.25
CA VAL A 353 -6.34 -20.03 -39.31
C VAL A 353 -6.44 -21.07 -40.42
N ASP A 354 -5.31 -21.64 -40.85
CA ASP A 354 -5.28 -22.71 -41.85
C ASP A 354 -6.00 -23.97 -41.35
N GLU A 355 -5.85 -24.32 -40.07
CA GLU A 355 -6.59 -25.42 -39.45
C GLU A 355 -8.09 -25.12 -39.31
N ALA A 356 -8.47 -23.89 -38.94
CA ALA A 356 -9.86 -23.45 -38.91
C ALA A 356 -10.52 -23.46 -40.30
N SER A 357 -9.75 -23.17 -41.36
CA SER A 357 -10.22 -23.19 -42.75
C SER A 357 -10.52 -24.60 -43.28
N LYS A 358 -9.90 -25.63 -42.66
CA LYS A 358 -10.12 -27.06 -42.98
C LYS A 358 -11.32 -27.65 -42.25
N ARG A 359 -11.91 -26.94 -41.28
CA ARG A 359 -13.13 -27.40 -40.60
C ARG A 359 -14.33 -27.28 -41.57
N PRO A 360 -15.18 -28.31 -41.68
CA PRO A 360 -16.32 -28.28 -42.59
C PRO A 360 -17.27 -27.15 -42.20
N ARG A 361 -17.51 -26.21 -43.12
CA ARG A 361 -18.51 -25.15 -42.95
C ARG A 361 -19.87 -25.78 -42.66
N HIS A 362 -20.33 -25.72 -41.42
CA HIS A 362 -21.72 -26.05 -41.11
C HIS A 362 -22.61 -25.06 -41.85
N LYS A 363 -23.56 -25.59 -42.64
CA LYS A 363 -24.60 -24.77 -43.28
C LYS A 363 -25.31 -23.98 -42.19
N ILE A 364 -25.15 -22.67 -42.21
CA ILE A 364 -25.95 -21.75 -41.40
C ILE A 364 -27.41 -22.00 -41.79
N GLN A 365 -28.19 -22.66 -40.93
CA GLN A 365 -29.63 -22.64 -41.04
C GLN A 365 -30.07 -21.18 -40.85
N LYS A 366 -30.71 -20.61 -41.87
CA LYS A 366 -31.41 -19.34 -41.76
C LYS A 366 -32.49 -19.49 -40.68
N THR A 367 -32.21 -19.05 -39.46
CA THR A 367 -33.27 -18.81 -38.47
C THR A 367 -34.04 -17.58 -38.92
N GLN A 368 -35.33 -17.78 -39.20
CA GLN A 368 -36.30 -16.72 -39.49
C GLN A 368 -36.29 -15.70 -38.36
N SER A 369 -36.03 -14.45 -38.69
CA SER A 369 -36.27 -13.29 -37.84
C SER A 369 -37.77 -13.10 -37.64
N TYR A 370 -38.27 -13.36 -36.43
CA TYR A 370 -39.61 -12.95 -36.03
C TYR A 370 -39.64 -11.43 -35.80
N TYR A 371 -40.27 -10.71 -36.70
CA TYR A 371 -40.72 -9.33 -36.49
C TYR A 371 -41.91 -9.37 -35.52
N TYR A 372 -41.76 -8.82 -34.32
CA TYR A 372 -42.90 -8.41 -33.50
C TYR A 372 -43.26 -6.96 -33.85
N GLY A 373 -44.40 -6.81 -34.52
CA GLY A 373 -45.03 -5.52 -34.80
C GLY A 373 -45.55 -4.89 -33.52
N ARG A 374 -45.36 -3.57 -33.41
CA ARG A 374 -46.10 -2.71 -32.47
C ARG A 374 -47.57 -2.66 -32.92
N ASN A 375 -48.47 -2.97 -31.99
CA ASN A 375 -49.81 -2.39 -31.93
C ASN A 375 -49.85 -1.48 -30.72
#